data_AF-A0AA39N1X4-F1
#
_entry.id   AF-A0AA39N1X4-F1
#
_cell.length_a   1.000
_cell.length_b   1.000
_cell.length_c   1.000
_cell.angle_alpha   90.00
_cell.angle_beta   90.00
_cell.angle_gamma   90.00
#
_symmetry.space_group_name_H-M   'P 1'
#
loop_
_entity.id
_entity.type
_entity.pdbx_description
1 polymer ?
#
loop_
_entity_poly.entity_id
_entity_poly.type
_entity_poly.pdbx_seq_one_letter_code
_entity_poly.pdbx_strand_id
1 'polypeptide(L)'
;MSTTLSADFTALLNVPKLTIDGSNWLIFRFCLEISIESKGVWGHFDGTSPSPPNPPPSGDAAAITALNEWLKKEKEAHHYLAQKLEDSTLTELLRLTSVAEMWTALSRQVHCSQ
;
A
#
# COMPACT_ATOMS: atom_id res chain seq x y z
N MET A 1 -13.70 34.95 15.20
CA MET A 1 -13.69 33.90 14.17
C MET A 1 -12.33 33.21 14.25
N SER A 2 -12.26 32.07 14.93
CA SER A 2 -10.98 31.44 15.28
C SER A 2 -10.92 30.03 14.69
N THR A 3 -10.16 29.95 13.60
CA THR A 3 -9.29 28.84 13.16
C THR A 3 -9.88 27.44 13.04
N THR A 4 -10.40 27.19 11.84
CA THR A 4 -10.38 25.93 11.06
C THR A 4 -8.95 25.39 10.92
N LEU A 5 -8.32 24.93 12.00
CA LEU A 5 -6.99 24.27 11.93
C LEU A 5 -7.05 22.82 12.48
N SER A 6 -7.96 22.57 13.43
CA SER A 6 -8.10 21.26 14.07
C SER A 6 -8.84 20.24 13.19
N ALA A 7 -9.78 20.68 12.36
CA ALA A 7 -10.48 19.81 11.41
C ALA A 7 -9.56 19.36 10.27
N ASP A 8 -8.71 20.26 9.80
CA ASP A 8 -7.78 20.02 8.69
C ASP A 8 -6.66 19.04 9.10
N PHE A 9 -6.14 19.14 10.33
CA PHE A 9 -5.14 18.17 10.81
C PHE A 9 -5.72 16.77 11.01
N THR A 10 -6.96 16.67 11.51
CA THR A 10 -7.65 15.38 11.67
C THR A 10 -8.01 14.78 10.30
N ALA A 11 -8.32 15.61 9.30
CA ALA A 11 -8.52 15.18 7.92
C ALA A 11 -7.21 14.75 7.23
N LEU A 12 -6.08 15.41 7.53
CA LEU A 12 -4.74 15.02 7.06
C LEU A 12 -4.27 13.67 7.61
N LEU A 13 -4.80 13.24 8.77
CA LEU A 13 -4.57 11.90 9.32
C LEU A 13 -5.31 10.80 8.54
N ASN A 14 -6.36 11.14 7.78
CA ASN A 14 -7.03 10.18 6.93
C ASN A 14 -6.41 10.20 5.52
N VAL A 15 -5.87 9.07 5.09
CA VAL A 15 -5.35 8.96 3.72
C VAL A 15 -6.48 9.24 2.74
N PRO A 16 -6.35 10.25 1.84
CA PRO A 16 -7.37 10.52 0.84
C PRO A 16 -7.47 9.33 -0.13
N LYS A 17 -8.59 9.20 -0.83
CA LYS A 17 -8.62 8.32 -2.00
C LYS A 17 -7.82 8.94 -3.14
N LEU A 18 -7.14 8.13 -3.93
CA LEU A 18 -6.50 8.58 -5.16
C LEU A 18 -7.57 8.97 -6.19
N THR A 19 -7.47 10.17 -6.75
CA THR A 19 -8.37 10.60 -7.82
C THR A 19 -8.01 9.87 -9.12
N ILE A 20 -9.01 9.59 -9.98
CA ILE A 20 -8.81 8.87 -11.25
C ILE A 20 -7.82 9.60 -12.17
N ASP A 21 -7.81 10.93 -12.13
CA ASP A 21 -6.88 11.78 -12.90
C ASP A 21 -5.49 11.92 -12.25
N GLY A 22 -5.29 11.34 -11.06
CA GLY A 22 -4.02 11.40 -10.33
C GLY A 22 -3.65 12.79 -9.78
N SER A 23 -4.54 13.78 -9.87
CA SER A 23 -4.25 15.17 -9.49
C SER A 23 -3.86 15.35 -8.02
N ASN A 24 -4.32 14.45 -7.13
CA ASN A 24 -3.98 14.48 -5.71
C ASN A 24 -2.81 13.55 -5.31
N TRP A 25 -2.07 13.00 -6.28
CA TRP A 25 -1.05 11.97 -6.04
C TRP A 25 -0.01 12.32 -4.98
N LEU A 26 0.54 13.53 -5.01
CA LEU A 26 1.60 13.91 -4.07
C LEU A 26 1.11 13.81 -2.62
N ILE A 27 -0.11 14.29 -2.36
CA ILE A 27 -0.74 14.27 -1.03
C ILE A 27 -1.16 12.84 -0.68
N PHE A 28 -1.78 12.12 -1.62
CA PHE A 28 -2.13 10.71 -1.45
C PHE A 28 -0.93 9.86 -1.04
N ARG A 29 0.17 9.94 -1.80
CA ARG A 29 1.40 9.20 -1.58
C ARG A 29 1.97 9.50 -0.20
N PHE A 30 2.12 10.78 0.14
CA PHE A 30 2.67 11.22 1.42
C PHE A 30 1.84 10.70 2.61
N CYS A 31 0.51 10.87 2.57
CA CYS A 31 -0.37 10.39 3.64
C CYS A 31 -0.40 8.86 3.73
N LEU A 32 -0.41 8.16 2.60
CA LEU A 32 -0.40 6.71 2.56
C LEU A 32 0.90 6.16 3.15
N GLU A 33 2.06 6.71 2.75
CA GLU A 33 3.38 6.31 3.25
C GLU A 33 3.44 6.41 4.78
N ILE A 34 3.07 7.57 5.36
CA ILE A 34 2.99 7.73 6.84
C ILE A 34 2.05 6.71 7.48
N SER A 35 0.87 6.50 6.89
CA SER A 35 -0.12 5.57 7.42
C SER A 35 0.41 4.14 7.42
N ILE A 36 1.03 3.71 6.33
CA ILE A 36 1.58 2.36 6.15
C ILE A 36 2.83 2.15 7.02
N GLU A 37 3.71 3.14 7.15
CA GLU A 37 4.84 3.12 8.08
C GLU A 37 4.37 2.93 9.52
N SER A 38 3.31 3.63 9.94
CA SER A 38 2.73 3.48 11.28
C SER A 38 2.18 2.07 11.56
N LYS A 39 1.89 1.28 10.50
CA LYS A 39 1.45 -0.12 10.58
C LYS A 39 2.62 -1.11 10.47
N GLY A 40 3.82 -0.64 10.13
CA GLY A 40 5.01 -1.49 10.01
C GLY A 40 5.01 -2.40 8.77
N VAL A 41 4.28 -2.03 7.71
CA VAL A 41 4.18 -2.82 6.47
C VAL A 41 4.73 -2.11 5.23
N TRP A 42 5.38 -0.95 5.38
CA TRP A 42 5.96 -0.19 4.27
C TRP A 42 6.96 -1.00 3.43
N GLY A 43 7.71 -1.90 4.07
CA GLY A 43 8.65 -2.79 3.36
C GLY A 43 8.02 -3.66 2.26
N HIS A 44 6.70 -3.87 2.30
CA HIS A 44 5.96 -4.58 1.26
C HIS A 44 5.65 -3.70 0.04
N PHE A 45 5.62 -2.38 0.20
CA PHE A 45 5.39 -1.41 -0.88
C PHE A 45 6.68 -1.06 -1.61
N ASP A 46 7.77 -0.80 -0.88
CA ASP A 46 9.06 -0.42 -1.45
C ASP A 46 9.96 -1.62 -1.82
N GLY A 47 9.55 -2.83 -1.44
CA GLY A 47 10.26 -4.08 -1.73
C GLY A 47 11.43 -4.37 -0.78
N THR A 48 11.63 -3.60 0.29
CA THR A 48 12.68 -3.85 1.29
C THR A 48 12.38 -5.04 2.20
N SER A 49 11.13 -5.52 2.23
CA SER A 49 10.69 -6.76 2.88
C SER A 49 10.28 -7.82 1.84
N PRO A 50 11.24 -8.45 1.13
CA PRO A 50 10.93 -9.45 0.12
C PRO A 50 10.29 -10.70 0.73
N SER A 51 9.54 -11.43 -0.10
CA SER A 51 8.95 -12.71 0.32
C SER A 51 10.02 -13.72 0.72
N PRO A 52 9.86 -14.42 1.86
CA PRO A 52 10.73 -15.53 2.22
C PRO A 52 10.73 -16.62 1.12
N PRO A 53 11.82 -17.39 0.98
CA PRO A 53 11.83 -18.54 0.09
C PRO A 53 10.79 -19.58 0.51
N ASN A 54 10.27 -20.32 -0.47
CA ASN A 54 9.33 -21.40 -0.18
C ASN A 54 9.97 -22.43 0.78
N PRO A 55 9.23 -22.88 1.81
CA PRO A 55 9.74 -23.85 2.75
C PRO A 55 10.08 -25.18 2.06
N PRO A 56 11.11 -25.90 2.52
CA PRO A 56 11.50 -27.18 1.93
C PRO A 56 10.39 -28.23 2.13
N PRO A 57 10.28 -29.22 1.23
CA PRO A 57 9.26 -30.28 1.34
C PRO A 57 9.36 -31.10 2.63
N SER A 58 10.55 -31.13 3.25
CA SER A 58 10.82 -31.83 4.50
C SER A 58 10.14 -31.22 5.73
N GLY A 59 9.50 -30.04 5.59
CA GLY A 59 8.78 -29.38 6.66
C GLY A 59 9.71 -28.68 7.64
N ASP A 60 10.09 -27.45 7.33
CA ASP A 60 10.71 -26.54 8.30
C ASP A 60 9.63 -25.63 8.89
N ALA A 61 9.31 -25.85 10.17
CA ALA A 61 8.30 -25.08 10.88
C ALA A 61 8.64 -23.59 10.96
N ALA A 62 9.92 -23.22 11.10
CA ALA A 62 10.34 -21.83 11.16
C ALA A 62 10.15 -21.15 9.79
N ALA A 63 10.52 -21.83 8.69
CA ALA A 63 10.32 -21.31 7.34
C ALA A 63 8.82 -21.16 6.99
N ILE A 64 7.97 -22.11 7.39
CA ILE A 64 6.52 -22.04 7.20
C ILE A 64 5.92 -20.87 7.99
N THR A 65 6.33 -20.69 9.25
CA THR A 65 5.87 -19.57 10.08
C THR A 65 6.28 -18.23 9.48
N ALA A 66 7.54 -18.07 9.07
CA ALA A 66 8.04 -16.84 8.45
C ALA A 66 7.26 -16.49 7.17
N LEU A 67 7.00 -17.48 6.30
CA LEU A 67 6.21 -17.26 5.08
C LEU A 67 4.76 -16.86 5.41
N ASN A 68 4.12 -17.52 6.37
CA ASN A 68 2.75 -17.19 6.77
C ASN A 68 2.64 -15.77 7.38
N GLU A 69 3.61 -15.37 8.20
CA GLU A 69 3.68 -14.02 8.76
C GLU A 69 3.87 -12.98 7.67
N TRP A 70 4.75 -13.24 6.69
CA TRP A 70 4.94 -12.38 5.54
C TRP A 70 3.65 -12.26 4.70
N LEU A 71 3.00 -13.39 4.38
CA LEU A 71 1.74 -13.41 3.62
C LEU A 71 0.61 -12.67 4.33
N LYS A 72 0.58 -12.71 5.67
CA LYS A 72 -0.38 -11.93 6.45
C LYS A 72 -0.16 -10.43 6.26
N LYS A 73 1.09 -9.96 6.39
CA LYS A 73 1.43 -8.55 6.21
C LYS A 73 1.23 -8.09 4.76
N GLU A 74 1.51 -8.94 3.78
CA GLU A 74 1.24 -8.68 2.36
C GLU A 74 -0.26 -8.42 2.14
N LYS A 75 -1.13 -9.26 2.71
CA LYS A 75 -2.59 -9.07 2.64
C LYS A 75 -3.06 -7.80 3.35
N GLU A 76 -2.47 -7.46 4.49
CA GLU A 76 -2.76 -6.20 5.19
C GLU A 76 -2.37 -5.00 4.34
N ALA A 77 -1.19 -5.02 3.72
CA ALA A 77 -0.72 -3.99 2.80
C ALA A 77 -1.63 -3.87 1.56
N HIS A 78 -2.06 -4.99 0.95
CA HIS A 78 -3.08 -4.99 -0.12
C HIS A 78 -4.37 -4.33 0.35
N HIS A 79 -4.87 -4.71 1.53
CA HIS A 79 -6.11 -4.17 2.06
C HIS A 79 -6.05 -2.65 2.28
N TYR A 80 -4.92 -2.13 2.77
CA TYR A 80 -4.74 -0.69 2.95
C TYR A 80 -4.68 0.06 1.63
N LEU A 81 -3.97 -0.48 0.62
CA LEU A 81 -3.91 0.12 -0.70
C LEU A 81 -5.30 0.13 -1.36
N ALA A 82 -5.98 -1.02 -1.40
CA ALA A 82 -7.27 -1.17 -2.08
C ALA A 82 -8.35 -0.24 -1.53
N GLN A 83 -8.36 0.04 -0.22
CA GLN A 83 -9.32 0.98 0.40
C GLN A 83 -9.22 2.41 -0.13
N LYS A 84 -8.07 2.78 -0.71
CA LYS A 84 -7.77 4.15 -1.10
C LYS A 84 -7.74 4.33 -2.62
N LEU A 85 -8.16 3.31 -3.37
CA LEU A 85 -8.29 3.35 -4.83
C LEU A 85 -9.75 3.33 -5.25
N GLU A 86 -10.02 3.87 -6.44
CA GLU A 86 -11.30 3.69 -7.13
C GLU A 86 -11.32 2.33 -7.87
N ASP A 87 -12.52 1.80 -8.12
CA ASP A 87 -12.71 0.44 -8.64
C ASP A 87 -12.04 0.20 -9.99
N SER A 88 -11.99 1.22 -10.86
CA SER A 88 -11.33 1.14 -12.16
C SER A 88 -9.82 0.90 -12.00
N THR A 89 -9.15 1.73 -11.17
CA THR A 89 -7.72 1.60 -10.87
C THR A 89 -7.44 0.26 -10.18
N LEU A 90 -8.27 -0.13 -9.21
CA LEU A 90 -8.10 -1.40 -8.51
C LEU A 90 -8.18 -2.58 -9.48
N THR A 91 -9.14 -2.58 -10.41
CA THR A 91 -9.33 -3.67 -11.40
C THR A 91 -8.11 -3.85 -12.31
N GLU A 92 -7.43 -2.75 -12.67
CA GLU A 92 -6.18 -2.81 -13.43
C GLU A 92 -5.03 -3.44 -12.61
N LEU A 93 -4.92 -3.04 -11.34
CA LEU A 93 -3.87 -3.52 -10.44
C LEU A 93 -4.07 -4.96 -9.95
N LEU A 94 -5.30 -5.47 -9.91
CA LEU A 94 -5.62 -6.85 -9.51
C LEU A 94 -4.94 -7.94 -10.35
N ARG A 95 -4.35 -7.58 -11.50
CA ARG A 95 -3.55 -8.49 -12.34
C ARG A 95 -2.16 -8.77 -11.76
N LEU A 96 -1.72 -7.96 -10.80
CA LEU A 96 -0.41 -8.03 -10.15
C LEU A 96 -0.52 -8.82 -8.85
N THR A 97 0.53 -9.55 -8.47
CA THR A 97 0.46 -10.50 -7.37
C THR A 97 0.99 -9.91 -6.06
N SER A 98 1.88 -8.92 -6.12
CA SER A 98 2.44 -8.26 -4.94
C SER A 98 2.06 -6.78 -4.82
N VAL A 99 2.02 -6.27 -3.58
CA VAL A 99 1.81 -4.86 -3.28
C VAL A 99 2.90 -4.00 -3.91
N ALA A 100 4.15 -4.45 -3.92
CA ALA A 100 5.27 -3.73 -4.53
C ALA A 100 5.07 -3.52 -6.04
N GLU A 101 4.57 -4.53 -6.75
CA GLU A 101 4.22 -4.41 -8.17
C GLU A 101 3.05 -3.45 -8.37
N MET A 102 2.00 -3.57 -7.56
CA MET A 102 0.84 -2.67 -7.62
C MET A 102 1.26 -1.22 -7.38
N TRP A 103 2.09 -0.99 -6.37
CA TRP A 103 2.62 0.33 -6.02
C TRP A 103 3.47 0.93 -7.13
N THR A 104 4.35 0.12 -7.73
CA THR A 104 5.18 0.52 -8.86
C THR A 104 4.33 0.86 -10.09
N ALA A 105 3.33 0.04 -10.41
CA ALA A 105 2.43 0.27 -11.53
C ALA A 105 1.60 1.53 -11.33
N LEU A 106 1.03 1.72 -10.14
CA LEU A 106 0.26 2.90 -9.77
C LEU A 106 1.08 4.18 -9.89
N SER A 107 2.30 4.16 -9.35
CA SER A 107 3.23 5.30 -9.44
C SER A 107 3.54 5.66 -10.91
N ARG A 108 3.68 4.66 -11.79
CA ARG A 108 3.90 4.90 -13.22
C ARG A 108 2.66 5.45 -13.92
N GLN A 109 1.48 4.89 -13.64
CA GLN A 109 0.21 5.31 -14.26
C GLN A 109 -0.03 6.80 -14.05
N VAL A 110 0.12 7.27 -12.81
CA VAL A 110 -0.08 8.68 -12.47
C VAL A 110 0.95 9.61 -13.13
N HIS A 111 2.20 9.16 -13.27
CA HIS A 111 3.25 9.95 -13.93
C HIS A 111 3.07 10.02 -15.45
N CYS A 112 2.37 9.08 -16.09
CA CYS A 112 2.07 9.09 -17.51
C CYS A 112 0.78 9.86 -17.88
N SER A 113 -0.09 10.13 -16.90
CA SER A 113 -1.37 10.82 -17.10
C SER A 113 -1.31 12.35 -16.93
N GLN A 114 -0.14 12.90 -16.57
CA GLN A 114 0.15 14.34 -16.49
C GLN A 114 0.96 14.82 -17.69
#